data_AF-A0AAJ7T6G8-F1
#
_entry.id   AF-A0AAJ7T6G8-F1
#
_cell.length_a   1.000
_cell.length_b   1.000
_cell.length_c   1.000
_cell.angle_alpha   90.00
_cell.angle_beta   90.00
_cell.angle_gamma   90.00
#
_symmetry.space_group_name_H-M   'P 1'
#
loop_
_entity.id
_entity.type
_entity.pdbx_description
1 polymer ?
#
loop_
_entity_poly.entity_id
_entity_poly.type
_entity_poly.pdbx_seq_one_letter_code
_entity_poly.pdbx_strand_id
1 'polypeptide(L)'
;MNGRHEGNDPVLRTLARELRRIQGDIEAQIPADEDAYQERSSLLDPRPHRPQRNCTRWDPWEPLEDEVEADASSPPRRWRWKSLAADDARSLRRDLAVDHRIAVAEIHAQNRELEEAKRELGQRIESLRARPREPEATPQGLQETLRELGFQGKRTQRQLQALRKDVRLLQADVGRMLIGQVDGGAVPPRDEPGPSQKVEPFEPPTHEAPVYTGGRLSAEISALRMMYARGGGDNPRVLDALNELLARAQAVEMSGKGGAHLPEARQPRRRHRRPPRHDPTLPALLSAYEEVEVQNELLRKKLGHVTLP
;
A
#
# COMPACT_ATOMS: atom_id res chain seq x y z
N MET A 1 68.63 -15.31 2.85
CA MET A 1 67.98 -15.20 4.16
C MET A 1 67.22 -13.89 4.19
N ASN A 2 65.95 -13.88 3.81
CA ASN A 2 65.13 -12.67 3.79
C ASN A 2 64.35 -12.58 5.10
N GLY A 3 64.84 -11.75 6.01
CA GLY A 3 64.21 -11.46 7.28
C GLY A 3 62.88 -10.75 7.05
N ARG A 4 61.80 -11.41 7.47
CA ARG A 4 60.46 -10.81 7.56
C ARG A 4 60.50 -9.77 8.67
N HIS A 5 60.55 -8.50 8.31
CA HIS A 5 60.09 -7.42 9.17
C HIS A 5 58.56 -7.49 9.21
N GLU A 6 58.02 -8.39 10.03
CA GLU A 6 56.63 -8.30 10.46
C GLU A 6 56.53 -7.07 11.37
N GLY A 7 56.07 -5.98 10.74
CA GLY A 7 55.93 -4.66 11.32
C GLY A 7 55.10 -4.71 12.59
N ASN A 8 55.77 -4.45 13.70
CA ASN A 8 55.16 -4.20 15.00
C ASN A 8 54.61 -2.76 15.04
N ASP A 9 53.73 -2.43 14.10
CA ASP A 9 53.18 -1.08 13.98
C ASP A 9 52.13 -0.87 15.10
N PRO A 10 52.38 0.03 16.05
CA PRO A 10 51.45 0.32 17.13
C PRO A 10 50.11 0.85 16.63
N VAL A 11 50.07 1.47 15.45
CA VAL A 11 48.85 2.00 14.83
C VAL A 11 47.94 0.86 14.39
N LEU A 12 48.48 -0.16 13.73
CA LEU A 12 47.72 -1.34 13.31
C LEU A 12 47.13 -2.11 14.50
N ARG A 13 47.86 -2.19 15.62
CA ARG A 13 47.37 -2.82 16.86
C ARG A 13 46.24 -2.03 17.53
N THR A 14 46.17 -0.72 17.30
CA THR A 14 45.13 0.14 17.86
C THR A 14 43.88 0.06 17.01
N LEU A 15 44.03 0.12 15.68
CA LEU A 15 42.95 -0.14 14.72
C LEU A 15 42.33 -1.53 14.87
N ALA A 16 43.16 -2.57 15.04
CA ALA A 16 42.66 -3.94 15.28
C ALA A 16 41.94 -4.12 16.62
N ARG A 17 42.10 -3.20 17.58
CA ARG A 17 41.33 -3.20 18.84
C ARG A 17 40.00 -2.47 18.67
N GLU A 18 40.00 -1.32 18.02
CA GLU A 18 38.77 -0.58 17.69
C GLU A 18 37.82 -1.40 16.81
N LEU A 19 38.33 -2.08 15.78
CA LEU A 19 37.51 -2.93 14.91
C LEU A 19 36.85 -4.08 15.67
N ARG A 20 37.56 -4.72 16.61
CA ARG A 20 36.99 -5.77 17.46
C ARG A 20 35.91 -5.25 18.41
N ARG A 21 36.07 -4.02 18.91
CA ARG A 21 35.07 -3.37 19.75
C ARG A 21 33.80 -3.08 18.98
N ILE A 22 33.92 -2.47 17.80
CA ILE A 22 32.78 -2.16 16.92
C ILE A 22 32.05 -3.44 16.51
N GLN A 23 32.79 -4.51 16.19
CA GLN A 23 32.18 -5.79 15.83
C GLN A 23 31.38 -6.40 17.00
N GLY A 24 31.89 -6.33 18.23
CA GLY A 24 31.15 -6.77 19.42
C GLY A 24 29.89 -5.95 19.68
N ASP A 25 29.92 -4.64 19.45
CA ASP A 25 28.75 -3.76 19.61
C ASP A 25 27.67 -4.07 18.54
N ILE A 26 28.07 -4.42 17.32
CA ILE A 26 27.16 -4.85 16.24
C ILE A 26 26.53 -6.20 16.58
N GLU A 27 27.34 -7.19 16.98
CA GLU A 27 26.85 -8.53 17.35
C GLU A 27 25.91 -8.46 18.56
N ALA A 28 26.14 -7.55 19.51
CA ALA A 28 25.25 -7.33 20.66
C ALA A 28 23.93 -6.62 20.31
N GLN A 29 23.86 -5.91 19.17
CA GLN A 29 22.65 -5.22 18.71
C GLN A 29 21.79 -6.07 17.78
N ILE A 30 22.31 -7.21 17.29
CA ILE A 30 21.51 -8.19 16.57
C ILE A 30 20.77 -9.03 17.62
N PRO A 31 19.44 -8.89 17.77
CA PRO A 31 18.70 -9.70 18.73
C PRO A 31 18.89 -11.17 18.37
N ALA A 32 19.21 -12.00 19.36
CA ALA A 32 19.44 -13.45 19.25
C ALA A 32 18.16 -14.25 18.95
N ASP A 33 17.22 -13.67 18.20
CA ASP A 33 15.94 -14.27 17.82
C ASP A 33 16.07 -15.02 16.47
N GLU A 34 17.14 -15.80 16.29
CA GLU A 34 17.22 -16.73 15.13
C GLU A 34 16.10 -17.80 15.21
N ASP A 35 15.68 -18.17 16.42
CA ASP A 35 14.60 -19.14 16.64
C ASP A 35 13.25 -18.59 16.17
N ALA A 36 13.01 -17.28 16.28
CA ALA A 36 11.78 -16.65 15.80
C ALA A 36 11.69 -16.57 14.26
N TYR A 37 12.83 -16.65 13.56
CA TYR A 37 12.88 -16.66 12.10
C TYR A 37 12.59 -18.05 11.52
N GLN A 38 13.05 -19.12 12.17
CA GLN A 38 12.77 -20.50 11.75
C GLN A 38 11.29 -20.88 11.92
N GLU A 39 10.64 -20.42 12.99
CA GLU A 39 9.22 -20.66 13.23
C GLU A 39 8.32 -19.96 12.18
N ARG A 40 8.71 -18.77 11.71
CA ARG A 40 7.99 -18.04 10.65
C ARG A 40 8.16 -18.64 9.26
N SER A 41 9.31 -19.24 8.96
CA SER A 41 9.56 -19.88 7.67
C SER A 41 8.71 -21.14 7.48
N SER A 42 8.41 -21.84 8.58
CA SER A 42 7.60 -23.07 8.59
C SER A 42 6.10 -22.83 8.32
N LEU A 43 5.61 -21.61 8.52
CA LEU A 43 4.21 -21.22 8.35
C LEU A 43 3.86 -20.72 6.93
N LEU A 44 4.86 -20.58 6.05
CA LEU A 44 4.69 -19.96 4.73
C LEU A 44 4.51 -20.94 3.56
N ASP A 45 4.33 -22.24 3.81
CA ASP A 45 4.09 -23.20 2.74
C ASP A 45 2.72 -23.90 2.84
N PRO A 46 1.63 -23.26 2.35
CA PRO A 46 0.42 -23.99 1.99
C PRO A 46 0.38 -24.11 0.47
N ARG A 47 0.71 -25.28 -0.07
CA ARG A 47 0.17 -25.73 -1.35
C ARG A 47 -1.20 -26.38 -1.07
N PRO A 48 -2.35 -25.77 -1.42
CA PRO A 48 -3.59 -26.50 -1.44
C PRO A 48 -3.78 -27.14 -2.83
N HIS A 49 -4.01 -28.45 -2.82
CA HIS A 49 -4.56 -29.18 -3.95
C HIS A 49 -5.84 -28.49 -4.46
N ARG A 50 -5.81 -27.98 -5.69
CA ARG A 50 -7.03 -27.54 -6.40
C ARG A 50 -7.84 -28.77 -6.83
N PRO A 51 -9.10 -28.93 -6.43
CA PRO A 51 -10.00 -29.85 -7.11
C PRO A 51 -10.41 -29.23 -8.45
N GLN A 52 -10.16 -29.94 -9.56
CA GLN A 52 -10.72 -29.62 -10.87
C GLN A 52 -12.25 -29.73 -10.78
N ARG A 53 -12.94 -28.59 -10.79
CA ARG A 53 -14.39 -28.56 -11.01
C ARG A 53 -14.66 -28.22 -12.47
N ASN A 54 -15.23 -29.20 -13.16
CA ASN A 54 -15.76 -29.10 -14.52
C ASN A 54 -16.70 -27.89 -14.63
N CYS A 55 -16.33 -26.95 -15.48
CA CYS A 55 -17.18 -25.84 -15.89
C CYS A 55 -18.14 -26.35 -16.96
N THR A 56 -19.36 -26.73 -16.60
CA THR A 56 -20.41 -26.99 -17.58
C THR A 56 -20.83 -25.68 -18.24
N ARG A 57 -20.63 -25.66 -19.56
CA ARG A 57 -21.22 -24.82 -20.61
C ARG A 57 -22.49 -24.08 -20.17
N TRP A 58 -22.42 -22.75 -20.13
CA TRP A 58 -23.56 -21.88 -19.91
C TRP A 58 -24.18 -21.54 -21.28
N ASP A 59 -25.45 -21.88 -21.46
CA ASP A 59 -26.20 -21.53 -22.68
C ASP A 59 -26.57 -20.04 -22.70
N PRO A 60 -26.62 -19.39 -23.88
CA PRO A 60 -26.93 -17.96 -24.03
C PRO A 60 -28.44 -17.72 -23.82
N TRP A 61 -28.78 -16.74 -22.99
CA TRP A 61 -30.18 -16.32 -22.78
C TRP A 61 -30.63 -15.33 -23.85
N GLU A 62 -31.77 -15.61 -24.49
CA GLU A 62 -32.47 -14.68 -25.40
C GLU A 62 -33.18 -13.57 -24.61
N PRO A 63 -33.19 -12.31 -25.08
CA PRO A 63 -33.89 -11.22 -24.42
C PRO A 63 -35.40 -11.29 -24.71
N LEU A 64 -36.21 -11.30 -23.65
CA LEU A 64 -37.65 -11.10 -23.75
C LEU A 64 -37.95 -9.59 -23.79
N GLU A 65 -38.32 -9.10 -24.96
CA GLU A 65 -38.84 -7.74 -25.18
C GLU A 65 -40.28 -7.66 -24.67
N ASP A 66 -40.47 -7.23 -23.42
CA ASP A 66 -41.79 -6.82 -22.94
C ASP A 66 -42.02 -5.36 -23.32
N GLU A 67 -42.65 -5.16 -24.48
CA GLU A 67 -43.28 -3.91 -24.90
C GLU A 67 -44.41 -3.56 -23.94
N VAL A 68 -44.22 -2.49 -23.16
CA VAL A 68 -45.33 -1.82 -22.47
C VAL A 68 -45.63 -0.56 -23.26
N GLU A 69 -46.61 -0.65 -24.15
CA GLU A 69 -47.26 0.50 -24.80
C GLU A 69 -47.79 1.45 -23.72
N ALA A 70 -47.18 2.63 -23.64
CA ALA A 70 -47.66 3.74 -22.82
C ALA A 70 -48.02 4.90 -23.75
N ASP A 71 -49.28 5.33 -23.64
CA ASP A 71 -49.95 6.32 -24.48
C ASP A 71 -49.12 7.58 -24.80
N ALA A 72 -49.15 7.93 -26.09
CA ALA A 72 -48.24 8.85 -26.78
C ALA A 72 -48.57 10.36 -26.69
N SER A 73 -49.09 10.87 -25.56
CA SER A 73 -49.55 12.27 -25.54
C SER A 73 -49.21 13.07 -24.29
N SER A 74 -47.94 13.00 -23.85
CA SER A 74 -47.18 14.10 -23.23
C SER A 74 -45.93 13.55 -22.56
N PRO A 75 -44.70 13.97 -22.91
CA PRO A 75 -43.52 13.55 -22.16
C PRO A 75 -43.64 14.07 -20.72
N PRO A 76 -43.69 13.18 -19.71
CA PRO A 76 -43.81 13.61 -18.32
C PRO A 76 -42.68 14.58 -17.98
N ARG A 77 -42.98 15.72 -17.32
CA ARG A 77 -41.98 16.68 -16.80
C ARG A 77 -40.86 16.01 -15.97
N ARG A 78 -41.08 14.78 -15.51
CA ARG A 78 -40.15 13.91 -14.79
C ARG A 78 -38.94 13.45 -15.61
N TRP A 79 -38.96 13.54 -16.95
CA TRP A 79 -37.82 13.14 -17.80
C TRP A 79 -36.78 14.26 -18.02
N ARG A 80 -37.16 15.54 -17.89
CA ARG A 80 -36.22 16.66 -18.05
C ARG A 80 -35.11 16.67 -16.99
N TRP A 81 -35.45 16.40 -15.73
CA TRP A 81 -34.48 16.35 -14.62
C TRP A 81 -33.52 15.16 -14.74
N LYS A 82 -33.97 14.04 -15.32
CA LYS A 82 -33.11 12.88 -15.60
C LYS A 82 -32.09 13.17 -16.69
N SER A 83 -32.45 14.00 -17.69
CA SER A 83 -31.50 14.39 -18.74
C SER A 83 -30.41 15.31 -18.18
N LEU A 84 -30.78 16.30 -17.36
CA LEU A 84 -29.80 17.23 -16.77
C LEU A 84 -28.81 16.50 -15.85
N ALA A 85 -29.31 15.59 -14.99
CA ALA A 85 -28.44 14.75 -14.15
C ALA A 85 -27.55 13.79 -14.96
N ALA A 86 -28.01 13.35 -16.14
CA ALA A 86 -27.19 12.52 -17.03
C ALA A 86 -26.11 13.34 -17.74
N ASP A 87 -26.38 14.59 -18.10
CA ASP A 87 -25.39 15.52 -18.65
C ASP A 87 -24.33 15.90 -17.62
N ASP A 88 -24.72 16.20 -16.37
CA ASP A 88 -23.80 16.47 -15.28
C ASP A 88 -22.90 15.25 -14.98
N ALA A 89 -23.48 14.05 -14.94
CA ALA A 89 -22.73 12.81 -14.76
C ALA A 89 -21.76 12.54 -15.92
N ARG A 90 -22.14 12.90 -17.16
CA ARG A 90 -21.26 12.81 -18.32
C ARG A 90 -20.13 13.83 -18.26
N SER A 91 -20.40 15.07 -17.83
CA SER A 91 -19.37 16.10 -17.65
C SER A 91 -18.36 15.65 -16.60
N LEU A 92 -18.82 15.25 -15.41
CA LEU A 92 -17.97 14.77 -14.34
C LEU A 92 -17.06 13.60 -14.77
N ARG A 93 -17.59 12.65 -15.56
CA ARG A 93 -16.78 11.54 -16.10
C ARG A 93 -15.71 12.01 -17.07
N ARG A 94 -15.99 13.04 -17.88
CA ARG A 94 -15.01 13.61 -18.80
C ARG A 94 -13.93 14.36 -18.04
N ASP A 95 -14.33 15.16 -17.05
CA ASP A 95 -13.40 15.94 -16.22
C ASP A 95 -12.46 15.00 -15.45
N LEU A 96 -13.01 13.97 -14.80
CA LEU A 96 -12.23 12.92 -14.14
C LEU A 96 -11.26 12.21 -15.11
N ALA A 97 -11.70 11.94 -16.35
CA ALA A 97 -10.85 11.31 -17.35
C ALA A 97 -9.72 12.23 -17.83
N VAL A 98 -9.96 13.54 -17.90
CA VAL A 98 -8.93 14.54 -18.22
C VAL A 98 -7.93 14.64 -17.08
N ASP A 99 -8.40 14.78 -15.84
CA ASP A 99 -7.54 14.86 -14.66
C ASP A 99 -6.68 13.61 -14.52
N HIS A 100 -7.27 12.43 -14.74
CA HIS A 100 -6.53 11.16 -14.73
C HIS A 100 -5.44 11.13 -15.80
N ARG A 101 -5.74 11.58 -17.03
CA ARG A 101 -4.73 11.65 -18.11
C ARG A 101 -3.58 12.60 -17.77
N ILE A 102 -3.87 13.75 -17.16
CA ILE A 102 -2.86 14.71 -16.72
C ILE A 102 -1.97 14.09 -15.64
N ALA A 103 -2.57 13.48 -14.62
CA ALA A 103 -1.83 12.83 -13.53
C ALA A 103 -0.95 11.67 -14.04
N VAL A 104 -1.46 10.86 -14.98
CA VAL A 104 -0.67 9.78 -15.61
C VAL A 104 0.50 10.35 -16.41
N ALA A 105 0.29 11.43 -17.16
CA ALA A 105 1.36 12.08 -17.92
C ALA A 105 2.46 12.66 -17.00
N GLU A 106 2.07 13.26 -15.88
CA GLU A 106 3.00 13.77 -14.87
C GLU A 106 3.83 12.66 -14.24
N ILE A 107 3.20 11.54 -13.84
CA ILE A 107 3.90 10.36 -13.32
C ILE A 107 4.90 9.81 -14.35
N HIS A 108 4.52 9.76 -15.63
CA HIS A 108 5.45 9.34 -16.69
C HIS A 108 6.59 10.34 -16.94
N ALA A 109 6.39 11.63 -16.72
CA ALA A 109 7.47 12.62 -16.77
C ALA A 109 8.46 12.40 -15.62
N GLN A 110 7.96 12.30 -14.38
CA GLN A 110 8.79 12.06 -13.20
C GLN A 110 9.57 10.73 -13.29
N ASN A 111 8.93 9.66 -13.77
CA ASN A 111 9.61 8.38 -13.97
C ASN A 111 10.75 8.48 -15.01
N ARG A 112 10.59 9.29 -16.07
CA ARG A 112 11.65 9.53 -17.05
C ARG A 112 12.82 10.29 -16.43
N GLU A 113 12.55 11.32 -15.65
CA GLU A 113 13.59 12.09 -14.93
C GLU A 113 14.36 11.20 -13.94
N LEU A 114 13.68 10.32 -13.20
CA LEU A 114 14.32 9.38 -12.29
C LEU A 114 15.19 8.35 -13.03
N GLU A 115 14.74 7.83 -14.18
CA GLU A 115 15.55 6.93 -15.00
C GLU A 115 16.74 7.64 -15.66
N GLU A 116 16.64 8.93 -15.97
CA GLU A 116 17.76 9.76 -16.41
C GLU A 116 18.78 9.96 -15.28
N ALA A 117 18.33 10.35 -14.09
CA ALA A 117 19.19 10.52 -12.92
C ALA A 117 19.88 9.20 -12.53
N LYS A 118 19.18 8.07 -12.61
CA LYS A 118 19.76 6.74 -12.37
C LYS A 118 20.83 6.40 -13.41
N ARG A 119 20.61 6.71 -14.70
CA ARG A 119 21.62 6.53 -15.76
C ARG A 119 22.83 7.41 -15.53
N GLU A 120 22.64 8.67 -15.14
CA GLU A 120 23.73 9.59 -14.83
C GLU A 120 24.56 9.11 -13.63
N LEU A 121 23.91 8.66 -12.55
CA LEU A 121 24.59 8.08 -11.39
C LEU A 121 25.34 6.80 -11.78
N GLY A 122 24.74 5.94 -12.61
CA GLY A 122 25.41 4.76 -13.16
C GLY A 122 26.68 5.12 -13.94
N GLN A 123 26.62 6.14 -14.80
CA GLN A 123 27.78 6.65 -15.53
C GLN A 123 28.84 7.25 -14.59
N ARG A 124 28.43 7.99 -13.55
CA ARG A 124 29.36 8.52 -12.54
C ARG A 124 30.05 7.39 -11.78
N ILE A 125 29.33 6.37 -11.36
CA ILE A 125 29.92 5.19 -10.69
C ILE A 125 30.89 4.46 -11.61
N GLU A 126 30.51 4.25 -12.87
CA GLU A 126 31.39 3.60 -13.85
C GLU A 126 32.63 4.46 -14.13
N SER A 127 32.49 5.79 -14.22
CA SER A 127 33.63 6.71 -14.36
C SER A 127 34.57 6.67 -13.14
N LEU A 128 34.02 6.53 -11.93
CA LEU A 128 34.79 6.38 -10.70
C LEU A 128 35.49 5.00 -10.62
N ARG A 129 34.88 3.97 -11.21
CA ARG A 129 35.44 2.61 -11.29
C ARG A 129 36.51 2.50 -12.36
N ALA A 130 36.30 3.15 -13.51
CA ALA A 130 37.22 3.19 -14.65
C ALA A 130 38.39 4.13 -14.42
N ARG A 131 38.23 5.14 -13.55
CA ARG A 131 39.35 5.94 -13.06
C ARG A 131 40.33 4.96 -12.43
N PRO A 132 41.54 4.76 -13.01
CA PRO A 132 42.50 3.84 -12.44
C PRO A 132 42.71 4.26 -10.99
N ARG A 133 42.70 3.29 -10.08
CA ARG A 133 43.18 3.48 -8.71
C ARG A 133 44.67 3.80 -8.78
N GLU A 134 45.03 4.99 -9.27
CA GLU A 134 45.63 6.01 -8.41
C GLU A 134 46.24 5.40 -7.15
N PRO A 135 47.40 4.71 -7.14
CA PRO A 135 47.96 4.21 -5.89
C PRO A 135 48.30 5.33 -4.91
N GLU A 136 48.14 6.58 -5.33
CA GLU A 136 48.23 7.81 -4.54
C GLU A 136 46.88 8.52 -4.43
N ALA A 137 45.79 7.79 -4.15
CA ALA A 137 44.66 8.41 -3.43
C ALA A 137 45.21 8.87 -2.08
N THR A 138 45.78 10.08 -2.06
CA THR A 138 46.39 10.68 -0.89
C THR A 138 45.38 10.57 0.25
N PRO A 139 45.78 10.13 1.46
CA PRO A 139 44.86 9.97 2.58
C PRO A 139 44.06 11.26 2.88
N GLN A 140 44.55 12.40 2.40
CA GLN A 140 43.91 13.70 2.43
C GLN A 140 42.65 13.78 1.55
N GLY A 141 42.65 13.26 0.32
CA GLY A 141 41.47 13.23 -0.55
C GLY A 141 40.36 12.30 -0.02
N LEU A 142 40.76 11.17 0.58
CA LEU A 142 39.81 10.30 1.28
C LEU A 142 39.21 11.01 2.51
N GLN A 143 40.02 11.74 3.29
CA GLN A 143 39.51 12.53 4.41
C GLN A 143 38.52 13.62 3.97
N GLU A 144 38.79 14.31 2.86
CA GLU A 144 37.87 15.33 2.33
C GLU A 144 36.54 14.72 1.89
N THR A 145 36.57 13.60 1.15
CA THR A 145 35.33 12.90 0.76
C THR A 145 34.53 12.39 1.96
N LEU A 146 35.21 11.86 2.99
CA LEU A 146 34.55 11.44 4.24
C LEU A 146 33.96 12.63 5.01
N ARG A 147 34.62 13.80 5.00
CA ARG A 147 34.07 15.03 5.61
C ARG A 147 32.85 15.53 4.86
N GLU A 148 32.88 15.54 3.53
CA GLU A 148 31.75 15.95 2.69
C GLU A 148 30.55 15.01 2.89
N LEU A 149 30.76 13.68 2.87
CA LEU A 149 29.71 12.71 3.19
C LEU A 149 29.15 12.90 4.60
N GLY A 150 30.00 13.22 5.58
CA GLY A 150 29.57 13.56 6.94
C GLY A 150 28.71 14.83 7.01
N PHE A 151 29.03 15.85 6.20
CA PHE A 151 28.24 17.07 6.09
C PHE A 151 26.88 16.80 5.43
N GLN A 152 26.88 16.02 4.34
CA GLN A 152 25.66 15.59 3.66
C GLN A 152 24.76 14.77 4.59
N GLY A 153 25.32 13.82 5.34
CA GLY A 153 24.58 13.02 6.33
C GLY A 153 23.93 13.88 7.43
N LYS A 154 24.63 14.91 7.92
CA LYS A 154 24.04 15.87 8.88
C LYS A 154 22.92 16.69 8.26
N ARG A 155 23.06 17.10 6.98
CA ARG A 155 22.04 17.85 6.25
C ARG A 155 20.77 17.01 6.04
N THR A 156 20.90 15.77 5.57
CA THR A 156 19.76 14.86 5.39
C THR A 156 19.09 14.52 6.72
N GLN A 157 19.86 14.34 7.79
CA GLN A 157 19.31 14.13 9.13
C GLN A 157 18.45 15.31 9.60
N ARG A 158 18.89 16.56 9.37
CA ARG A 158 18.10 17.76 9.69
C ARG A 158 16.81 17.83 8.87
N GLN A 159 16.86 17.50 7.58
CA GLN A 159 15.68 17.45 6.72
C GLN A 159 14.67 16.39 7.19
N LEU A 160 15.13 15.19 7.54
CA LEU A 160 14.27 14.15 8.13
C LEU A 160 13.66 14.58 9.46
N GLN A 161 14.40 15.31 10.30
CA GLN A 161 13.84 15.88 11.53
C GLN A 161 12.78 16.94 11.26
N ALA A 162 12.95 17.77 10.23
CA ALA A 162 11.95 18.76 9.81
C ALA A 162 10.67 18.07 9.32
N LEU A 163 10.79 17.12 8.39
CA LEU A 163 9.65 16.34 7.88
C LEU A 163 8.90 15.60 9.00
N ARG A 164 9.62 15.02 9.97
CA ARG A 164 8.99 14.39 11.15
C ARG A 164 8.18 15.39 11.99
N LYS A 165 8.62 16.64 12.09
CA LYS A 165 7.84 17.69 12.79
C LYS A 165 6.60 18.05 11.98
N ASP A 166 6.72 18.19 10.66
CA ASP A 166 5.61 18.53 9.78
C ASP A 166 4.52 17.43 9.81
N VAL A 167 4.92 16.16 9.76
CA VAL A 167 3.99 15.03 9.90
C VAL A 167 3.27 15.05 11.25
N ARG A 168 3.96 15.38 12.35
CA ARG A 168 3.33 15.51 13.68
C ARG A 168 2.33 16.66 13.73
N LEU A 169 2.62 17.80 13.08
CA LEU A 169 1.70 18.93 12.99
C LEU A 169 0.45 18.54 12.18
N LEU A 170 0.62 17.90 11.02
CA LEU A 170 -0.49 17.40 10.20
C LEU A 170 -1.35 16.38 10.96
N GLN A 171 -0.73 15.45 11.70
CA GLN A 171 -1.47 14.50 12.54
C GLN A 171 -2.28 15.21 13.64
N ALA A 172 -1.73 16.25 14.26
CA ALA A 172 -2.45 17.05 15.25
C ALA A 172 -3.60 17.86 14.62
N ASP A 173 -3.42 18.40 13.41
CA ASP A 173 -4.46 19.10 12.67
C ASP A 173 -5.61 18.16 12.27
N VAL A 174 -5.30 16.98 11.75
CA VAL A 174 -6.28 15.95 11.43
C VAL A 174 -7.04 15.50 12.69
N GLY A 175 -6.34 15.30 13.81
CA GLY A 175 -6.96 14.99 15.09
C GLY A 175 -7.93 16.09 15.57
N ARG A 176 -7.55 17.37 15.44
CA ARG A 176 -8.43 18.51 15.77
C ARG A 176 -9.66 18.57 14.88
N MET A 177 -9.53 18.34 13.57
CA MET A 177 -10.67 18.33 12.64
C MET A 177 -11.65 17.19 12.95
N LEU A 178 -11.15 16.00 13.31
CA LEU A 178 -11.99 14.85 13.63
C LEU A 178 -12.75 15.04 14.96
N ILE A 179 -12.11 15.62 15.98
CA ILE A 179 -12.74 15.86 17.28
C ILE A 179 -13.73 17.04 17.19
N GLY A 180 -13.40 18.10 16.44
CA GLY A 180 -14.26 19.28 16.30
C GLY A 180 -15.56 19.08 15.51
N GLN A 181 -15.74 17.95 14.81
CA GLN A 181 -16.97 17.65 14.07
C GLN A 181 -18.05 16.92 14.89
N VAL A 182 -17.74 16.46 16.11
CA VAL A 182 -18.69 15.65 16.92
C VAL A 182 -19.57 16.52 17.83
N ASP A 183 -19.17 17.75 18.16
CA ASP A 183 -19.88 18.60 19.14
C ASP A 183 -20.92 19.56 18.53
N GLY A 184 -21.33 19.35 17.27
CA GLY A 184 -22.39 20.13 16.62
C GLY A 184 -23.82 19.70 16.96
N GLY A 185 -24.01 18.72 17.84
CA GLY A 185 -25.32 18.25 18.30
C GLY A 185 -25.73 18.93 19.60
N ALA A 186 -26.44 20.05 19.51
CA ALA A 186 -27.07 20.71 20.65
C ALA A 186 -28.00 19.76 21.41
N VAL A 187 -27.52 19.21 22.53
CA VAL A 187 -28.35 18.64 23.58
C VAL A 187 -28.35 19.65 24.73
N PRO A 188 -29.53 20.15 25.19
CA PRO A 188 -29.61 21.17 26.22
C PRO A 188 -29.06 20.70 27.57
N PRO A 189 -28.66 21.64 28.45
CA PRO A 189 -27.93 21.35 29.67
C PRO A 189 -28.86 20.66 30.67
N ARG A 190 -28.40 19.53 31.22
CA ARG A 190 -28.98 18.94 32.42
C ARG A 190 -27.99 19.18 33.54
N ASP A 191 -28.37 20.10 34.42
CA ASP A 191 -27.66 20.46 35.64
C ASP A 191 -27.43 19.23 36.52
N GLU A 192 -26.18 18.91 36.85
CA GLU A 192 -25.79 18.22 38.09
C GLU A 192 -24.29 18.51 38.37
N PRO A 193 -23.92 19.07 39.53
CA PRO A 193 -22.53 19.33 39.90
C PRO A 193 -21.98 18.17 40.75
N GLY A 194 -20.91 17.52 40.27
CA GLY A 194 -20.16 16.52 41.05
C GLY A 194 -18.65 16.77 40.95
N PRO A 195 -17.97 17.19 42.04
CA PRO A 195 -16.53 17.40 42.04
C PRO A 195 -15.82 16.13 42.52
N SER A 196 -14.88 15.60 41.73
CA SER A 196 -13.67 14.90 42.22
C SER A 196 -12.81 14.50 41.03
N GLN A 197 -11.90 15.39 40.64
CA GLN A 197 -10.75 15.04 39.80
C GLN A 197 -9.79 14.18 40.62
N LYS A 198 -9.83 12.87 40.37
CA LYS A 198 -8.73 11.97 40.70
C LYS A 198 -7.85 11.90 39.45
N VAL A 199 -6.68 12.53 39.52
CA VAL A 199 -5.66 12.50 38.47
C VAL A 199 -5.16 11.06 38.39
N GLU A 200 -5.57 10.34 37.34
CA GLU A 200 -5.00 9.02 37.05
C GLU A 200 -3.62 9.16 36.38
N PRO A 201 -2.69 8.23 36.65
CA PRO A 201 -1.38 8.20 36.03
C PRO A 201 -1.50 8.01 34.52
N PHE A 202 -0.75 8.81 33.78
CA PHE A 202 -0.61 8.72 32.33
C PHE A 202 0.05 7.38 31.95
N GLU A 203 -0.76 6.36 31.71
CA GLU A 203 -0.30 5.15 31.02
C GLU A 203 -0.03 5.50 29.55
N PRO A 204 1.11 5.08 28.98
CA PRO A 204 1.37 5.27 27.56
C PRO A 204 0.24 4.58 26.79
N PRO A 205 -0.28 5.18 25.70
CA PRO A 205 -1.34 4.56 24.91
C PRO A 205 -0.81 3.22 24.38
N THR A 206 -1.18 2.15 25.08
CA THR A 206 -1.30 0.83 24.51
C THR A 206 -2.18 1.05 23.30
N HIS A 207 -1.58 0.97 22.11
CA HIS A 207 -2.32 0.86 20.88
C HIS A 207 -3.09 -0.45 20.97
N GLU A 208 -4.24 -0.40 21.65
CA GLU A 208 -5.28 -1.41 21.59
C GLU A 208 -5.66 -1.46 20.12
N ALA A 209 -5.07 -2.43 19.42
CA ALA A 209 -5.48 -2.75 18.07
C ALA A 209 -7.00 -2.90 18.15
N PRO A 210 -7.77 -2.14 17.34
CA PRO A 210 -9.22 -2.14 17.44
C PRO A 210 -9.68 -3.60 17.43
N VAL A 211 -10.32 -4.02 18.53
CA VAL A 211 -10.81 -5.38 18.70
C VAL A 211 -11.90 -5.57 17.65
N TYR A 212 -11.50 -6.01 16.47
CA TYR A 212 -12.38 -6.10 15.33
C TYR A 212 -13.23 -7.36 15.50
N THR A 213 -14.50 -7.18 15.86
CA THR A 213 -15.51 -8.24 15.98
C THR A 213 -16.04 -8.73 14.63
N GLY A 214 -15.32 -8.41 13.55
CA GLY A 214 -15.56 -8.92 12.20
C GLY A 214 -15.25 -10.42 12.11
N GLY A 215 -15.78 -11.08 11.10
CA GLY A 215 -15.40 -12.46 10.81
C GLY A 215 -13.92 -12.57 10.41
N ARG A 216 -13.47 -13.81 10.21
CA ARG A 216 -12.07 -14.14 9.99
C ARG A 216 -11.45 -13.40 8.80
N LEU A 217 -12.23 -13.12 7.75
CA LEU A 217 -11.72 -12.51 6.52
C LEU A 217 -11.52 -11.00 6.69
N SER A 218 -12.47 -10.30 7.30
CA SER A 218 -12.32 -8.87 7.57
C SER A 218 -11.18 -8.59 8.56
N ALA A 219 -10.99 -9.47 9.56
CA ALA A 219 -9.85 -9.39 10.47
C ALA A 219 -8.50 -9.57 9.75
N GLU A 220 -8.36 -10.57 8.87
CA GLU A 220 -7.14 -10.80 8.09
C GLU A 220 -6.80 -9.60 7.18
N ILE A 221 -7.79 -9.04 6.48
CA ILE A 221 -7.59 -7.86 5.62
C ILE A 221 -7.17 -6.63 6.44
N SER A 222 -7.77 -6.45 7.63
CA SER A 222 -7.40 -5.35 8.53
C SER A 222 -5.96 -5.49 9.05
N ALA A 223 -5.52 -6.72 9.36
CA ALA A 223 -4.16 -7.01 9.78
C ALA A 223 -3.15 -6.74 8.65
N LEU A 224 -3.48 -7.11 7.41
CA LEU A 224 -2.71 -6.78 6.21
C LEU A 224 -2.52 -5.27 6.04
N ARG A 225 -3.58 -4.49 6.23
CA ARG A 225 -3.51 -3.01 6.19
C ARG A 225 -2.59 -2.44 7.26
N MET A 226 -2.69 -2.96 8.49
CA MET A 226 -1.81 -2.54 9.59
C MET A 226 -0.34 -2.90 9.34
N MET A 227 -0.07 -4.09 8.80
CA MET A 227 1.28 -4.51 8.42
C MET A 227 1.86 -3.62 7.31
N TYR A 228 1.07 -3.31 6.28
CA TYR A 228 1.48 -2.44 5.18
C TYR A 228 1.88 -1.05 5.69
N ALA A 229 1.01 -0.43 6.51
CA ALA A 229 1.29 0.87 7.11
C ALA A 229 2.52 0.84 8.04
N ARG A 230 2.67 -0.21 8.86
CA ARG A 230 3.83 -0.38 9.75
C ARG A 230 5.14 -0.60 8.99
N GLY A 231 5.07 -1.19 7.79
CA GLY A 231 6.20 -1.33 6.88
C GLY A 231 6.60 -0.03 6.16
N GLY A 232 5.96 1.11 6.45
CA GLY A 232 6.18 2.37 5.75
C GLY A 232 5.49 2.44 4.39
N GLY A 233 4.54 1.53 4.12
CA GLY A 233 3.71 1.57 2.92
C GLY A 233 2.71 2.72 3.01
N ASP A 234 2.85 3.69 2.11
CA ASP A 234 1.98 4.88 2.03
C ASP A 234 1.40 5.07 0.62
N ASN A 235 1.32 4.00 -0.18
CA ASN A 235 0.71 4.10 -1.50
C ASN A 235 -0.82 4.17 -1.34
N PRO A 236 -1.47 5.30 -1.70
CA PRO A 236 -2.91 5.48 -1.50
C PRO A 236 -3.72 4.44 -2.28
N ARG A 237 -3.24 4.02 -3.46
CA ARG A 237 -3.93 2.99 -4.27
C ARG A 237 -4.01 1.64 -3.56
N VAL A 238 -2.98 1.28 -2.80
CA VAL A 238 -2.94 0.02 -2.04
C VAL A 238 -3.88 0.11 -0.84
N LEU A 239 -3.89 1.26 -0.15
CA LEU A 239 -4.78 1.49 0.97
C LEU A 239 -6.26 1.51 0.53
N ASP A 240 -6.57 2.13 -0.60
CA ASP A 240 -7.91 2.13 -1.19
C ASP A 240 -8.37 0.72 -1.57
N ALA A 241 -7.50 -0.07 -2.20
CA ALA A 241 -7.80 -1.46 -2.53
C ALA A 241 -8.04 -2.33 -1.29
N LEU A 242 -7.24 -2.14 -0.23
CA LEU A 242 -7.42 -2.82 1.05
C LEU A 242 -8.72 -2.40 1.75
N ASN A 243 -9.11 -1.14 1.65
CA ASN A 243 -10.39 -0.64 2.17
C ASN A 243 -11.58 -1.23 1.40
N GLU A 244 -11.49 -1.29 0.06
CA GLU A 244 -12.54 -1.90 -0.76
C GLU A 244 -12.70 -3.39 -0.45
N LEU A 245 -11.58 -4.11 -0.33
CA LEU A 245 -11.56 -5.52 0.08
C LEU A 245 -12.17 -5.71 1.47
N LEU A 246 -11.84 -4.83 2.43
CA LEU A 246 -12.41 -4.88 3.77
C LEU A 246 -13.93 -4.69 3.74
N ALA A 247 -14.44 -3.71 2.98
CA ALA A 247 -15.87 -3.48 2.83
C ALA A 247 -16.59 -4.68 2.18
N ARG A 248 -15.99 -5.28 1.14
CA ARG A 248 -16.52 -6.49 0.50
C ARG A 248 -16.53 -7.69 1.46
N ALA A 249 -15.47 -7.90 2.22
CA ALA A 249 -15.38 -8.97 3.21
C ALA A 249 -16.44 -8.81 4.31
N GLN A 250 -16.63 -7.59 4.81
CA GLN A 250 -17.69 -7.29 5.78
C GLN A 250 -19.08 -7.56 5.20
N ALA A 251 -19.34 -7.15 3.95
CA ALA A 251 -20.62 -7.43 3.30
C ALA A 251 -20.91 -8.94 3.17
N VAL A 252 -19.89 -9.73 2.85
CA VAL A 252 -20.00 -11.20 2.78
C VAL A 252 -20.26 -11.80 4.16
N GLU A 253 -19.54 -11.36 5.18
CA GLU A 253 -19.68 -11.87 6.55
C GLU A 253 -21.04 -11.51 7.17
N MET A 254 -21.53 -10.29 6.92
CA MET A 254 -22.87 -9.86 7.34
C MET A 254 -23.97 -10.64 6.60
N SER A 255 -23.75 -10.96 5.31
CA SER A 255 -24.67 -11.79 4.53
C SER A 255 -24.66 -13.26 4.98
N GLY A 256 -23.52 -13.76 5.49
CA GLY A 256 -23.36 -15.13 5.98
C GLY A 256 -23.90 -15.37 7.39
N LYS A 257 -23.83 -14.38 8.29
CA LYS A 257 -24.34 -14.48 9.66
C LYS A 257 -25.87 -14.56 9.76
N GLY A 258 -26.61 -14.26 8.68
CA GLY A 258 -28.07 -14.41 8.61
C GLY A 258 -28.57 -15.82 8.27
N GLY A 259 -27.69 -16.80 7.99
CA GLY A 259 -28.09 -18.09 7.41
C GLY A 259 -27.95 -19.34 8.28
N ALA A 260 -27.34 -19.26 9.47
CA ALA A 260 -26.89 -20.48 10.18
C ALA A 260 -27.62 -20.82 11.50
N HIS A 261 -28.67 -20.10 11.90
CA HIS A 261 -29.49 -20.50 13.05
C HIS A 261 -30.96 -20.09 12.89
N LEU A 262 -31.63 -20.59 11.85
CA LEU A 262 -33.06 -20.90 11.98
C LEU A 262 -33.22 -22.43 11.96
N PRO A 263 -33.93 -23.01 12.95
CA PRO A 263 -34.18 -24.43 12.97
C PRO A 263 -34.99 -24.81 11.73
N GLU A 264 -34.74 -26.01 11.26
CA GLU A 264 -35.35 -26.72 10.14
C GLU A 264 -36.89 -26.75 10.24
N ALA A 265 -37.54 -25.61 9.98
CA ALA A 265 -38.98 -25.48 9.87
C ALA A 265 -39.31 -25.36 8.38
N ARG A 266 -39.64 -26.51 7.79
CA ARG A 266 -40.32 -26.66 6.50
C ARG A 266 -41.34 -25.54 6.31
N GLN A 267 -41.16 -24.63 5.34
CA GLN A 267 -42.19 -23.70 4.82
C GLN A 267 -41.70 -22.99 3.54
N PRO A 268 -42.59 -22.45 2.68
CA PRO A 268 -42.83 -22.99 1.35
C PRO A 268 -42.33 -22.10 0.21
N ARG A 269 -42.24 -22.71 -0.98
CA ARG A 269 -42.12 -22.11 -2.32
C ARG A 269 -42.51 -20.63 -2.40
N ARG A 270 -41.53 -19.72 -2.35
CA ARG A 270 -41.71 -18.30 -2.70
C ARG A 270 -40.85 -17.92 -3.90
N ARG A 271 -41.56 -17.86 -5.03
CA ARG A 271 -41.41 -17.08 -6.26
C ARG A 271 -40.10 -16.27 -6.46
N HIS A 272 -39.39 -16.66 -7.51
CA HIS A 272 -38.55 -15.88 -8.43
C HIS A 272 -38.10 -14.48 -7.97
N ARG A 273 -36.95 -14.41 -7.30
CA ARG A 273 -36.13 -13.18 -7.30
C ARG A 273 -35.21 -13.20 -8.52
N ARG A 274 -35.30 -12.15 -9.32
CA ARG A 274 -34.45 -11.92 -10.51
C ARG A 274 -32.97 -11.87 -10.10
N PRO A 275 -32.05 -12.51 -10.84
CA PRO A 275 -30.62 -12.38 -10.61
C PRO A 275 -30.10 -10.98 -11.01
N PRO A 276 -29.01 -10.51 -10.40
CA PRO A 276 -28.38 -9.22 -10.70
C PRO A 276 -27.93 -9.16 -12.17
N ARG A 277 -28.20 -8.03 -12.83
CA ARG A 277 -27.82 -7.76 -14.22
C ARG A 277 -26.29 -7.78 -14.33
N HIS A 278 -25.75 -8.65 -15.18
CA HIS A 278 -24.31 -8.68 -15.47
C HIS A 278 -23.90 -7.46 -16.30
N ASP A 279 -22.81 -6.83 -15.88
CA ASP A 279 -22.18 -5.71 -16.58
C ASP A 279 -21.41 -6.25 -17.80
N PRO A 280 -21.80 -5.91 -19.05
CA PRO A 280 -21.18 -6.43 -20.27
C PRO A 280 -19.73 -5.95 -20.47
N THR A 281 -19.22 -5.09 -19.59
CA THR A 281 -17.87 -4.53 -19.65
C THR A 281 -16.79 -5.45 -19.06
N LEU A 282 -17.15 -6.40 -18.19
CA LEU A 282 -16.20 -7.30 -17.53
C LEU A 282 -15.43 -8.22 -18.49
N PRO A 283 -16.05 -8.84 -19.51
CA PRO A 283 -15.33 -9.65 -20.48
C PRO A 283 -14.35 -8.83 -21.33
N ALA A 284 -14.71 -7.59 -21.68
CA ALA A 284 -13.85 -6.70 -22.45
C ALA A 284 -12.61 -6.25 -21.65
N LEU A 285 -12.78 -6.00 -20.35
CA LEU A 285 -11.67 -5.65 -19.44
C LEU A 285 -10.73 -6.83 -19.20
N LEU A 286 -11.26 -8.05 -19.08
CA LEU A 286 -10.44 -9.27 -18.94
C LEU A 286 -9.60 -9.50 -20.20
N SER A 287 -10.20 -9.34 -21.40
CA SER A 287 -9.46 -9.43 -22.67
C SER A 287 -8.36 -8.38 -22.79
N ALA A 288 -8.64 -7.13 -22.42
CA ALA A 288 -7.63 -6.06 -22.46
C ALA A 288 -6.47 -6.30 -21.48
N TYR A 289 -6.74 -6.92 -20.33
CA TYR A 289 -5.71 -7.29 -19.35
C TYR A 289 -4.77 -8.38 -19.91
N GLU A 290 -5.35 -9.42 -20.53
CA GLU A 290 -4.57 -10.50 -21.17
C GLU A 290 -3.65 -9.95 -22.28
N GLU A 291 -4.12 -9.00 -23.09
CA GLU A 291 -3.29 -8.35 -24.13
C GLU A 291 -2.09 -7.60 -23.55
N VAL A 292 -2.28 -6.88 -22.43
CA VAL A 292 -1.21 -6.14 -21.75
C VAL A 292 -0.19 -7.09 -21.13
N GLU A 293 -0.64 -8.22 -20.58
CA GLU A 293 0.25 -9.23 -20.00
C GLU A 293 1.15 -9.87 -21.08
N VAL A 294 0.58 -10.19 -22.25
CA VAL A 294 1.33 -10.70 -23.41
C VAL A 294 2.36 -9.67 -23.91
N GLN A 295 2.00 -8.38 -24.00
CA GLN A 295 2.94 -7.33 -24.38
C GLN A 295 4.09 -7.18 -23.38
N ASN A 296 3.80 -7.27 -22.08
CA ASN A 296 4.83 -7.21 -21.04
C ASN A 296 5.79 -8.40 -21.09
N GLU A 297 5.30 -9.61 -21.35
CA GLU A 297 6.18 -10.77 -21.59
C GLU A 297 7.07 -10.58 -22.82
N LEU A 298 6.53 -10.02 -23.90
CA LEU A 298 7.30 -9.74 -25.11
C LEU A 298 8.42 -8.71 -24.83
N LEU A 299 8.10 -7.65 -24.08
CA LEU A 299 9.09 -6.64 -23.66
C LEU A 299 10.16 -7.25 -22.75
N ARG A 300 9.79 -8.11 -21.80
CA ARG A 300 10.74 -8.85 -20.95
C ARG A 300 11.68 -9.72 -21.77
N LYS A 301 11.18 -10.43 -22.78
CA LYS A 301 12.00 -11.23 -23.70
C LYS A 301 12.95 -10.34 -24.51
N LYS A 302 12.48 -9.20 -25.04
CA LYS A 302 13.32 -8.25 -25.79
C LYS A 302 14.41 -7.62 -24.93
N LEU A 303 14.12 -7.30 -23.67
CA LEU A 303 15.09 -6.69 -22.75
C LEU A 303 16.05 -7.73 -22.15
N GLY A 304 15.61 -8.98 -21.95
CA GLY A 304 16.44 -10.09 -21.44
C GLY A 304 17.49 -10.60 -22.44
N HIS A 305 17.40 -10.23 -23.71
CA HIS A 305 18.42 -10.52 -24.74
C HIS A 305 19.47 -9.42 -24.91
N VAL A 306 19.46 -8.38 -24.08
CA VAL A 306 20.59 -7.45 -24.00
C VAL A 306 21.69 -8.13 -23.16
N THR A 307 22.34 -9.13 -23.75
CA THR A 307 23.62 -9.63 -23.26
C THR A 307 24.63 -8.49 -23.42
N LEU A 308 24.98 -7.87 -22.30
CA LEU A 308 26.06 -6.88 -22.22
C LEU A 308 27.34 -7.50 -22.81
N PRO A 309 27.97 -6.85 -23.81
CA PRO A 309 29.29 -7.25 -24.32
C PRO A 309 30.40 -7.03 -23.28
#